data_AF-A0A497GLI0-F1
#
_entry.id   AF-A0A497GLI0-F1
#
_cell.length_a   1.000
_cell.length_b   1.000
_cell.length_c   1.000
_cell.angle_alpha   90.00
_cell.angle_beta   90.00
_cell.angle_gamma   90.00
#
_symmetry.space_group_name_H-M   'P 1'
#
loop_
_entity.id
_entity.type
_entity.pdbx_description
1 polymer ?
#
loop_
_entity_poly.entity_id
_entity_poly.type
_entity_poly.pdbx_seq_one_letter_code
_entity_poly.pdbx_strand_id
1 'polypeptide(L)'
;MISMLPYYIVMAWFLLTLCGYIAIPLVIIKGRNVEKAVQRRYAKAIATYLIISVVGAIELVAYSQFLFKDVSKSLILALMVMSLGLVPLTWLLMIKVWGEG
;
A
#
# COMPACT_ATOMS: atom_id res chain seq x y z
N MET A 1 -6.09 -21.73 23.54
CA MET A 1 -5.20 -21.59 22.38
C MET A 1 -5.57 -20.27 21.70
N ILE A 2 -4.84 -19.19 21.97
CA ILE A 2 -5.12 -17.88 21.36
C ILE A 2 -4.85 -18.04 19.86
N SER A 3 -5.83 -17.76 19.01
CA SER A 3 -5.64 -17.89 17.57
C SER A 3 -4.61 -16.85 17.13
N MET A 4 -3.43 -17.28 16.71
CA MET A 4 -2.37 -16.41 16.16
C MET A 4 -2.76 -15.82 14.78
N LEU A 5 -3.91 -16.20 14.23
CA LEU A 5 -4.44 -15.78 12.93
C LEU A 5 -4.50 -14.24 12.75
N PRO A 6 -5.01 -13.44 13.69
CA PRO A 6 -5.12 -11.99 13.51
C PRO A 6 -3.74 -11.32 13.39
N TYR A 7 -2.75 -11.84 14.11
CA TYR A 7 -1.36 -11.38 14.01
C TYR A 7 -0.78 -11.65 12.61
N TYR A 8 -0.97 -12.86 12.08
CA TYR A 8 -0.50 -13.21 10.74
C TYR A 8 -1.17 -12.39 9.64
N ILE A 9 -2.46 -12.08 9.77
CA ILE A 9 -3.18 -11.21 8.83
C ILE A 9 -2.57 -9.81 8.82
N VAL A 10 -2.36 -9.21 10.00
CA VAL A 10 -1.76 -7.87 10.11
C VAL A 10 -0.34 -7.86 9.57
N MET A 11 0.45 -8.89 9.87
CA MET A 11 1.82 -9.01 9.38
C MET A 11 1.88 -9.19 7.86
N ALA A 12 1.00 -10.02 7.29
CA ALA A 12 0.89 -10.18 5.85
C ALA A 12 0.50 -8.86 5.17
N TRP A 13 -0.45 -8.11 5.76
CA TRP A 13 -0.83 -6.80 5.25
C TRP A 13 0.32 -5.80 5.33
N PHE A 14 1.07 -5.80 6.43
CA PHE A 14 2.26 -4.97 6.60
C PHE A 14 3.32 -5.25 5.54
N LEU A 15 3.63 -6.54 5.31
CA LEU A 15 4.58 -6.94 4.27
C LEU A 15 4.08 -6.58 2.87
N LEU A 16 2.78 -6.72 2.61
CA LEU A 16 2.18 -6.30 1.34
C LEU A 16 2.38 -4.80 1.13
N THR A 17 1.97 -3.97 2.09
CA THR A 17 2.18 -2.51 2.02
C THR A 17 3.65 -2.15 1.83
N LEU A 18 4.56 -2.82 2.54
CA LEU A 18 6.01 -2.62 2.41
C LEU A 18 6.52 -2.98 1.00
N CYS A 19 6.04 -4.07 0.40
CA CYS A 19 6.36 -4.41 -0.98
C CYS A 19 5.94 -3.30 -1.95
N GLY A 20 4.81 -2.62 -1.69
CA GLY A 20 4.37 -1.45 -2.46
C GLY A 20 5.40 -0.33 -2.51
N TYR A 21 6.08 -0.03 -1.39
CA TYR A 21 7.13 0.98 -1.32
C TYR A 21 8.36 0.69 -2.20
N ILE A 22 8.57 -0.58 -2.58
CA ILE A 22 9.69 -1.00 -3.43
C ILE A 22 9.21 -1.19 -4.88
N ALA A 23 8.10 -1.91 -5.06
CA ALA A 23 7.59 -2.28 -6.37
C ALA A 23 7.07 -1.08 -7.17
N ILE A 24 6.35 -0.16 -6.53
CA ILE A 24 5.77 0.99 -7.21
C ILE A 24 6.86 1.90 -7.82
N PRO A 25 7.91 2.31 -7.08
CA PRO A 25 9.00 3.07 -7.69
C PRO A 25 9.68 2.36 -8.86
N LEU A 26 9.91 1.04 -8.74
CA LEU A 26 10.51 0.25 -9.82
C LEU A 26 9.64 0.26 -11.08
N VAL A 27 8.32 0.08 -10.93
CA VAL A 27 7.37 0.11 -12.06
C VAL A 27 7.33 1.50 -12.69
N ILE A 28 7.31 2.57 -11.89
CA ILE A 28 7.26 3.94 -12.41
C ILE A 28 8.54 4.29 -13.18
N ILE A 29 9.71 3.98 -12.62
CA ILE A 29 11.01 4.26 -13.25
C ILE A 29 11.15 3.46 -14.55
N LYS A 30 10.84 2.16 -14.54
CA LYS A 30 10.90 1.31 -15.75
C LYS A 30 9.84 1.72 -16.78
N GLY A 31 8.68 2.20 -16.34
CA GLY A 31 7.60 2.69 -17.18
C GLY A 31 7.84 4.07 -17.79
N ARG A 32 8.97 4.74 -17.55
CA ARG A 32 9.21 6.10 -18.08
C ARG A 32 9.19 6.16 -19.61
N ASN A 33 9.75 5.15 -20.27
CA ASN A 33 9.97 5.17 -21.73
C ASN A 33 8.94 4.34 -22.51
N VAL A 34 7.90 3.82 -21.84
CA VAL A 34 6.84 3.06 -22.53
C VAL A 34 5.76 4.01 -23.05
N GLU A 35 4.96 3.54 -23.99
CA GLU A 35 3.86 4.32 -24.56
C GLU A 35 2.87 4.83 -23.50
N LYS A 36 2.28 6.01 -23.72
CA LYS A 36 1.30 6.62 -22.80
C LYS A 36 0.11 5.69 -22.50
N ALA A 37 -0.30 4.85 -23.46
CA ALA A 37 -1.36 3.86 -23.25
C ALA A 37 -0.96 2.79 -22.22
N VAL A 38 0.30 2.35 -22.22
CA VAL A 38 0.85 1.38 -21.27
C VAL A 38 1.06 2.03 -19.90
N GLN A 39 1.57 3.27 -19.85
CA GLN A 39 1.67 4.04 -18.60
C GLN A 39 0.31 4.19 -17.91
N ARG A 40 -0.76 4.46 -18.66
CA ARG A 40 -2.14 4.51 -18.11
C ARG A 40 -2.58 3.16 -17.51
N ARG A 41 -2.18 2.02 -18.09
CA ARG A 41 -2.48 0.70 -17.53
C ARG A 41 -1.73 0.46 -16.22
N TYR A 42 -0.45 0.82 -16.17
CA TYR A 42 0.33 0.75 -14.93
C TYR A 42 -0.23 1.68 -13.85
N ALA A 43 -0.59 2.93 -14.20
CA ALA A 43 -1.23 3.87 -13.30
C ALA A 43 -2.52 3.29 -12.68
N LYS A 44 -3.37 2.64 -13.50
CA LYS A 44 -4.58 1.97 -13.02
C LYS A 44 -4.26 0.84 -12.04
N ALA A 45 -3.31 -0.04 -12.38
CA ALA A 45 -2.93 -1.15 -11.51
C ALA A 45 -2.36 -0.66 -10.17
N ILE A 46 -1.50 0.36 -10.20
CA ILE A 46 -0.95 1.02 -9.01
C ILE A 46 -2.08 1.66 -8.18
N ALA A 47 -3.00 2.39 -8.81
CA ALA A 47 -4.12 3.01 -8.12
C ALA A 47 -5.03 1.96 -7.44
N THR A 48 -5.33 0.85 -8.11
CA THR A 48 -6.09 -0.26 -7.52
C THR A 48 -5.38 -0.83 -6.28
N TYR A 49 -4.08 -1.05 -6.38
CA TYR A 49 -3.28 -1.52 -5.24
C TYR A 49 -3.30 -0.54 -4.06
N LEU A 50 -3.18 0.77 -4.33
CA LEU A 50 -3.23 1.81 -3.30
C LEU A 50 -4.60 1.86 -2.61
N ILE A 51 -5.69 1.76 -3.38
CA ILE A 51 -7.06 1.72 -2.83
C ILE A 51 -7.20 0.50 -1.90
N ILE A 52 -6.79 -0.69 -2.33
CA ILE A 52 -6.84 -1.90 -1.49
C ILE A 52 -6.01 -1.70 -0.21
N SER A 53 -4.81 -1.15 -0.33
CA SER A 53 -3.90 -0.93 0.81
C SER A 53 -4.50 0.03 1.84
N VAL A 54 -5.17 1.09 1.39
CA VAL A 54 -5.84 2.09 2.24
C VAL A 54 -7.12 1.51 2.86
N VAL A 55 -7.99 0.89 2.06
CA VAL A 55 -9.25 0.29 2.55
C VAL A 55 -8.94 -0.78 3.59
N GLY A 56 -8.03 -1.71 3.30
CA GLY A 56 -7.66 -2.75 4.26
C GLY A 56 -7.02 -2.20 5.54
N ALA A 57 -6.25 -1.10 5.47
CA ALA A 57 -5.73 -0.45 6.66
C ALA A 57 -6.84 0.21 7.51
N ILE A 58 -7.83 0.85 6.87
CA ILE A 58 -9.00 1.42 7.56
C ILE A 58 -9.81 0.31 8.24
N GLU A 59 -10.08 -0.78 7.54
CA GLU A 59 -10.79 -1.94 8.09
C GLU A 59 -10.04 -2.55 9.28
N LEU A 60 -8.72 -2.75 9.16
CA LEU A 60 -7.88 -3.25 10.25
C LEU A 60 -7.96 -2.35 11.50
N VAL A 61 -7.97 -1.04 11.31
CA VAL A 61 -8.14 -0.08 12.42
C VAL A 61 -9.55 -0.19 13.02
N ALA A 62 -10.60 -0.23 12.20
CA ALA A 62 -11.98 -0.35 12.65
C ALA A 62 -12.21 -1.63 13.47
N TYR A 63 -11.63 -2.75 13.01
CA TYR A 63 -11.74 -4.05 13.68
C TYR A 63 -10.73 -4.25 14.81
N SER A 64 -9.77 -3.35 15.00
CA SER A 64 -8.71 -3.49 16.01
C SER A 64 -9.24 -3.66 17.43
N GLN A 65 -10.36 -3.00 17.74
CA GLN A 65 -11.00 -3.04 19.06
C GLN A 65 -11.71 -4.37 19.35
N PHE A 66 -12.05 -5.14 18.31
CA PHE A 66 -12.87 -6.35 18.42
C PHE A 66 -12.08 -7.62 18.11
N LEU A 67 -11.32 -7.63 17.01
CA LEU A 67 -10.68 -8.82 16.44
C LEU A 67 -9.15 -8.86 16.62
N PHE A 68 -8.49 -7.73 16.89
CA PHE A 68 -7.02 -7.64 16.96
C PHE A 68 -6.50 -7.16 18.32
N LYS A 69 -7.19 -7.51 19.41
CA LYS A 69 -6.83 -7.08 20.79
C LYS A 69 -5.40 -7.47 21.19
N ASP A 70 -4.90 -8.60 20.67
CA ASP A 70 -3.57 -9.13 20.97
C ASP A 70 -2.48 -8.57 20.05
N VAL A 71 -2.84 -7.75 19.06
CA VAL A 71 -1.89 -7.15 18.12
C VAL A 71 -1.43 -5.80 18.66
N SER A 72 -0.12 -5.55 18.60
CA SER A 72 0.46 -4.28 19.06
C SER A 72 -0.18 -3.09 18.34
N LYS A 73 -0.70 -2.14 19.12
CA LYS A 73 -1.25 -0.87 18.61
C LYS A 73 -0.24 -0.10 17.76
N SER A 74 1.04 -0.19 18.09
CA SER A 74 2.13 0.44 17.33
C SER A 74 2.25 -0.15 15.92
N LEU A 75 2.02 -1.46 15.75
CA LEU A 75 2.04 -2.11 14.43
C LEU A 75 0.86 -1.65 13.57
N ILE A 76 -0.33 -1.57 14.16
CA ILE A 76 -1.54 -1.08 13.46
C ILE A 76 -1.37 0.39 13.05
N LEU A 77 -0.83 1.22 13.93
CA LEU A 77 -0.54 2.62 13.63
C LEU A 77 0.51 2.75 12.51
N ALA A 78 1.60 1.98 12.58
CA ALA A 78 2.63 1.97 11.54
C ALA A 78 2.06 1.55 10.19
N LEU A 79 1.22 0.51 10.15
CA LEU A 79 0.54 0.07 8.94
C LEU A 79 -0.35 1.19 8.36
N MET A 80 -1.11 1.87 9.21
CA MET A 80 -1.99 2.96 8.77
C MET A 80 -1.19 4.12 8.18
N VAL A 81 -0.11 4.54 8.85
CA VAL A 81 0.79 5.60 8.37
C VAL A 81 1.46 5.20 7.06
N MET A 82 1.92 3.94 6.93
CA MET A 82 2.52 3.43 5.70
C MET A 82 1.52 3.38 4.55
N SER A 83 0.32 2.85 4.75
CA SER A 83 -0.70 2.77 3.70
C SER A 83 -1.11 4.16 3.21
N LEU A 84 -1.26 5.13 4.12
CA LEU A 84 -1.59 6.50 3.75
C LEU A 84 -0.41 7.24 3.11
N GLY A 85 0.80 7.05 3.62
CA GLY A 85 2.01 7.71 3.12
C GLY A 85 2.43 7.22 1.73
N LEU A 86 2.10 5.98 1.38
CA LEU A 86 2.42 5.42 0.06
C LEU A 86 1.67 6.14 -1.07
N VAL A 87 0.47 6.64 -0.81
CA VAL A 87 -0.37 7.35 -1.81
C VAL A 87 0.29 8.63 -2.33
N PRO A 88 0.62 9.64 -1.50
CA PRO A 88 1.25 10.87 -1.97
C PRO A 88 2.64 10.60 -2.55
N LEU A 89 3.42 9.67 -1.97
CA LEU A 89 4.73 9.28 -2.52
C LEU A 89 4.61 8.75 -3.96
N THR A 90 3.66 7.85 -4.18
CA THR A 90 3.39 7.29 -5.50
C THR A 90 2.95 8.37 -6.49
N TRP A 91 2.05 9.25 -6.06
CA TRP A 91 1.54 10.33 -6.89
C TRP A 91 2.65 11.30 -7.30
N LEU A 92 3.46 11.76 -6.34
CA LEU A 92 4.59 12.65 -6.59
C LEU A 92 5.59 12.03 -7.57
N LEU A 93 5.87 10.74 -7.40
CA LEU A 93 6.79 10.02 -8.28
C LEU A 93 6.22 9.87 -9.70
N MET A 94 4.92 9.55 -9.84
CA MET A 94 4.26 9.46 -11.14
C MET A 94 4.27 10.81 -11.87
N ILE A 95 3.93 11.92 -11.20
CA ILE A 95 3.99 13.26 -11.81
C ILE A 95 5.41 13.55 -12.28
N LYS A 96 6.41 13.34 -11.43
CA LYS A 96 7.80 13.65 -11.75
C LYS A 96 8.34 12.82 -12.92
N VAL A 97 7.97 11.55 -13.02
CA VAL A 97 8.56 10.63 -14.01
C VAL A 97 7.74 10.56 -15.30
N TRP A 98 6.41 10.59 -15.22
CA TRP A 98 5.51 10.45 -16.38
C TRP A 98 4.82 11.76 -16.78
N GLY A 99 4.83 12.80 -15.95
CA GLY A 99 4.20 14.10 -16.25
C GLY A 99 5.05 15.02 -17.13
N GLU A 100 6.34 14.73 -17.32
CA GLU A 100 7.27 15.52 -18.14
C GLU A 100 7.27 15.13 -19.63
N GLY A 101 6.36 14.25 -20.09
CA GLY A 101 6.35 13.68 -21.45
C GLY A 101 5.07 13.88 -22.27
#